data_AF-A0A7W4HCG8-F1
#
_entry.id   AF-A0A7W4HCG8-F1
#
_cell.length_a   1.000
_cell.length_b   1.000
_cell.length_c   1.000
_cell.angle_alpha   90.00
_cell.angle_beta   90.00
_cell.angle_gamma   90.00
#
_symmetry.space_group_name_H-M   'P 1'
#
loop_
_entity.id
_entity.type
_entity.pdbx_description
1 polymer ?
#
loop_
_entity_poly.entity_id
_entity_poly.type
_entity_poly.pdbx_seq_one_letter_code
_entity_poly.pdbx_strand_id
1 'polypeptide(L)'
;MANSEENRLGAEKSALSVSAGVKKPPMVNEAVMARLRQTRRRQMTVDEYVEGILSGDRTVLSRAITLVESLRPEHNALSQEIIARCLPYSGKSYRIGVTGVPGAGKSTVIEELGC
;
A
#
# COMPACT_ATOMS: atom_id res chain seq x y z
N MET A 1 72.67 -31.42 -4.74
CA MET A 1 71.59 -30.41 -4.78
C MET A 1 72.02 -29.31 -5.73
N ALA A 2 71.62 -29.42 -6.99
CA ALA A 2 71.94 -28.49 -8.07
C ALA A 2 70.75 -28.38 -9.03
N ASN A 3 70.58 -27.19 -9.59
CA ASN A 3 69.44 -26.66 -10.34
C ASN A 3 69.10 -27.39 -11.65
N SER A 4 67.79 -27.45 -11.93
CA SER A 4 67.11 -27.63 -13.23
C SER A 4 65.61 -27.54 -12.90
N GLU A 5 64.78 -26.61 -13.36
CA GLU A 5 64.38 -26.31 -14.73
C GLU A 5 63.54 -25.02 -14.75
N GLU A 6 63.73 -24.24 -15.81
CA GLU A 6 62.70 -23.58 -16.63
C GLU A 6 61.33 -23.27 -16.01
N ASN A 7 60.94 -21.98 -16.00
CA ASN A 7 59.91 -21.57 -16.95
C ASN A 7 59.96 -20.07 -17.25
N ARG A 8 60.32 -19.76 -18.50
CA ARG A 8 59.94 -18.51 -19.17
C ARG A 8 58.41 -18.46 -19.21
N LEU A 9 57.83 -17.27 -19.07
CA LEU A 9 56.85 -16.71 -20.02
C LEU A 9 56.27 -15.44 -19.43
N GLY A 10 56.45 -14.34 -20.16
CA GLY A 10 55.78 -13.09 -19.89
C GLY A 10 54.27 -13.29 -19.93
N ALA A 11 53.60 -12.75 -18.92
CA ALA A 11 52.18 -12.46 -18.97
C ALA A 11 52.03 -10.95 -19.21
N GLU A 12 51.26 -10.65 -20.24
CA GLU A 12 51.12 -9.36 -20.90
C GLU A 12 50.75 -8.21 -19.95
N LYS A 13 51.40 -7.06 -20.15
CA LYS A 13 50.95 -5.79 -19.57
C LYS A 13 49.64 -5.40 -20.27
N SER A 14 48.51 -5.71 -19.63
CA SER A 14 47.19 -5.22 -20.02
C SER A 14 47.23 -3.69 -20.23
N ALA A 15 46.99 -3.24 -21.45
CA ALA A 15 47.01 -1.82 -21.86
C ALA A 15 45.72 -1.06 -21.50
N LEU A 16 44.85 -1.63 -20.66
CA LEU A 16 43.57 -1.04 -20.29
C LEU A 16 43.59 -0.64 -18.81
N SER A 17 43.67 0.67 -18.56
CA SER A 17 43.39 1.21 -17.22
C SER A 17 41.88 1.23 -17.00
N VAL A 18 41.38 0.31 -16.18
CA VAL A 18 39.98 0.32 -15.73
C VAL A 18 39.89 1.33 -14.59
N SER A 19 39.27 2.49 -14.82
CA SER A 19 38.94 3.42 -13.75
C SER A 19 37.94 2.75 -12.80
N ALA A 20 38.23 2.74 -11.51
CA ALA A 20 37.32 2.21 -10.50
C ALA A 20 35.95 2.90 -10.64
N GLY A 21 34.90 2.11 -10.86
CA GLY A 21 33.55 2.62 -11.07
C GLY A 21 33.15 3.60 -9.97
N VAL A 22 32.59 4.74 -10.35
CA VAL A 22 32.10 5.76 -9.41
C VAL A 22 31.03 5.15 -8.51
N LYS A 23 31.13 5.36 -7.19
CA LYS A 23 30.13 4.89 -6.23
C LYS A 23 28.75 5.37 -6.67
N LYS A 24 27.83 4.43 -6.90
CA LYS A 24 26.43 4.74 -7.21
C LYS A 24 25.91 5.70 -6.13
N PRO A 25 25.43 6.90 -6.49
CA PRO A 25 24.80 7.78 -5.52
C PRO A 25 23.60 7.04 -4.91
N PRO A 26 23.28 7.31 -3.64
CA PRO A 26 22.16 6.66 -2.99
C PRO A 26 20.89 6.91 -3.80
N MET A 27 20.19 5.83 -4.18
CA MET A 27 18.96 5.89 -4.99
C MET A 27 17.80 6.57 -4.25
N VAL A 28 17.95 6.81 -2.96
CA VAL A 28 16.96 7.44 -2.09
C VAL A 28 17.63 8.53 -1.26
N ASN A 29 16.96 9.68 -1.17
CA ASN A 29 17.39 10.75 -0.28
C ASN A 29 16.91 10.45 1.15
N GLU A 30 17.85 10.29 2.07
CA GLU A 30 17.58 9.94 3.46
C GLU A 30 16.75 11.00 4.21
N ALA A 31 16.97 12.29 3.92
CA ALA A 31 16.17 13.37 4.48
C ALA A 31 14.72 13.32 3.97
N VAL A 32 14.52 12.94 2.71
CA VAL A 32 13.18 12.70 2.15
C VAL A 32 12.54 11.49 2.82
N MET A 33 13.28 10.40 3.03
CA MET A 33 12.76 9.21 3.72
C MET A 33 12.39 9.49 5.18
N ALA A 34 13.16 10.31 5.88
CA ALA A 34 12.86 10.73 7.25
C ALA A 34 11.58 11.58 7.31
N ARG A 35 11.42 12.55 6.39
CA ARG A 35 10.20 13.36 6.27
C ARG A 35 8.99 12.51 5.90
N LEU A 36 9.13 11.59 4.94
CA LEU A 36 8.07 10.68 4.54
C LEU A 36 7.63 9.81 5.72
N ARG A 37 8.58 9.28 6.50
CA ARG A 37 8.30 8.53 7.75
C ARG A 37 7.59 9.39 8.79
N GLN A 38 7.95 10.66 8.93
CA GLN A 38 7.27 11.60 9.84
C GLN A 38 5.86 11.96 9.36
N THR A 39 5.64 12.06 8.05
CA THR A 39 4.31 12.29 7.46
C THR A 39 3.48 11.02 7.29
N ARG A 40 4.04 9.83 7.59
CA ARG A 40 3.25 8.60 7.59
C ARG A 40 2.13 8.81 8.59
N ARG A 41 0.92 8.92 8.05
CA ARG A 41 -0.30 9.19 8.80
C ARG A 41 -0.36 8.21 9.97
N ARG A 42 -0.50 8.78 11.16
CA ARG A 42 -0.83 8.05 12.39
C ARG A 42 -1.95 7.06 12.09
N GLN A 43 -1.78 5.82 12.54
CA GLN A 43 -2.81 4.82 12.42
C GLN A 43 -3.98 5.20 13.35
N MET A 44 -5.18 5.27 12.79
CA MET A 44 -6.37 5.65 13.55
C MET A 44 -6.75 4.54 14.53
N THR A 45 -7.23 4.94 15.70
CA THR A 45 -7.79 4.01 16.69
C THR A 45 -9.20 3.57 16.30
N VAL A 46 -9.71 2.51 16.92
CA VAL A 46 -11.10 2.07 16.74
C VAL A 46 -12.08 3.20 17.07
N ASP A 47 -11.85 3.92 18.15
CA ASP A 47 -12.73 5.01 18.59
C ASP A 47 -12.78 6.13 17.55
N GLU A 48 -11.63 6.53 16.99
CA GLU A 48 -11.56 7.55 15.93
C GLU A 48 -12.33 7.11 14.67
N TYR A 49 -12.30 5.82 14.33
CA TYR A 49 -13.10 5.29 13.23
C TYR A 49 -14.61 5.35 13.54
N VAL A 50 -15.01 4.86 14.71
CA VAL A 50 -16.42 4.78 15.09
C VAL A 50 -17.02 6.18 15.21
N GLU A 51 -16.34 7.12 15.87
CA GLU A 51 -16.80 8.50 16.00
C GLU A 51 -16.91 9.20 14.64
N GLY A 52 -15.90 9.03 13.77
CA GLY A 52 -15.94 9.57 12.41
C GLY A 52 -17.08 8.99 11.57
N ILE A 53 -17.35 7.69 11.68
CA ILE A 53 -18.48 7.05 10.98
C ILE A 53 -19.82 7.59 11.49
N LEU A 54 -20.01 7.66 12.81
CA LEU A 54 -21.28 8.09 13.41
C LEU A 54 -21.56 9.58 13.22
N SER A 55 -20.52 10.40 13.08
CA SER A 55 -20.65 11.82 12.72
C SER A 55 -20.89 12.07 11.23
N GLY A 56 -20.83 11.02 10.40
CA GLY A 56 -21.05 11.12 8.95
C GLY A 56 -19.83 11.58 8.15
N ASP A 57 -18.61 11.46 8.69
CA ASP A 57 -17.38 11.74 7.95
C ASP A 57 -17.13 10.69 6.86
N ARG A 58 -17.38 11.10 5.62
CA ARG A 58 -17.19 10.28 4.41
C ARG A 58 -15.74 9.81 4.23
N THR A 59 -14.76 10.58 4.67
CA THR A 59 -13.33 10.23 4.57
C THR A 59 -12.98 9.11 5.52
N VAL A 60 -13.46 9.19 6.76
CA VAL A 60 -13.25 8.13 7.76
C VAL A 60 -13.99 6.86 7.35
N LEU A 61 -15.23 6.99 6.86
CA LEU A 61 -15.99 5.86 6.33
C LEU A 61 -15.25 5.16 5.18
N SER A 62 -14.73 5.90 4.21
CA SER A 62 -13.97 5.34 3.09
C SER A 62 -12.73 4.56 3.57
N ARG A 63 -11.99 5.10 4.55
CA ARG A 63 -10.84 4.40 5.14
C ARG A 63 -11.24 3.13 5.87
N ALA A 64 -12.36 3.15 6.60
CA ALA A 64 -12.88 1.98 7.29
C ALA A 64 -13.28 0.88 6.29
N ILE A 65 -13.93 1.24 5.17
CA ILE A 65 -14.26 0.30 4.09
C ILE A 65 -12.98 -0.34 3.54
N THR A 66 -11.96 0.46 3.20
CA THR A 66 -10.68 -0.08 2.72
C THR A 66 -10.01 -1.00 3.74
N LEU A 67 -10.11 -0.70 5.03
CA LEU A 67 -9.58 -1.54 6.10
C LEU A 67 -10.33 -2.88 6.18
N VAL A 68 -11.66 -2.87 6.04
CA VAL A 68 -12.53 -4.06 6.04
C VAL A 68 -12.29 -4.93 4.81
N GLU A 69 -12.06 -4.33 3.64
CA GLU A 69 -11.78 -5.04 2.39
C GLU A 69 -10.33 -5.56 2.30
N SER A 70 -9.46 -5.17 3.24
CA SER A 70 -8.06 -5.52 3.20
C SER A 70 -7.81 -6.99 3.51
N LEU A 71 -6.99 -7.65 2.69
CA LEU A 71 -6.57 -9.04 2.89
C LEU A 71 -5.41 -9.21 3.89
N ARG A 72 -4.86 -8.11 4.44
CA ARG A 72 -3.73 -8.18 5.38
C ARG A 72 -4.24 -8.66 6.75
N PRO A 73 -3.69 -9.76 7.31
CA PRO A 73 -4.16 -10.31 8.58
C PRO A 73 -4.12 -9.31 9.74
N GLU A 74 -3.15 -8.39 9.72
CA GLU A 74 -3.00 -7.31 10.70
C GLU A 74 -4.23 -6.40 10.81
N HIS A 75 -5.02 -6.27 9.75
CA HIS A 75 -6.19 -5.40 9.71
C HIS A 75 -7.45 -6.10 10.26
N ASN A 76 -7.50 -7.43 10.27
CA ASN A 76 -8.71 -8.19 10.58
C ASN A 76 -9.28 -7.87 11.97
N ALA A 77 -8.44 -7.87 13.00
CA ALA A 77 -8.87 -7.60 14.36
C ALA A 77 -9.48 -6.19 14.50
N LEU A 78 -8.78 -5.19 13.94
CA LEU A 78 -9.23 -3.80 13.96
C LEU A 78 -10.56 -3.62 13.22
N SER A 79 -10.68 -4.21 12.02
CA SER A 79 -11.90 -4.15 11.19
C SER A 79 -13.10 -4.78 11.88
N GLN A 80 -12.93 -5.96 12.49
CA GLN A 80 -14.02 -6.66 13.18
C GLN A 80 -14.53 -5.86 14.37
N GLU A 81 -13.62 -5.21 15.12
CA GLU A 81 -14.02 -4.38 16.25
C GLU A 81 -14.80 -3.14 15.80
N ILE A 82 -14.36 -2.47 14.73
CA ILE A 82 -15.09 -1.34 14.13
C ILE A 82 -16.50 -1.77 13.71
N ILE A 83 -16.63 -2.89 13.00
CA ILE A 83 -17.93 -3.43 12.58
C ILE A 83 -18.81 -3.69 13.80
N ALA A 84 -18.30 -4.42 14.79
CA ALA A 84 -19.04 -4.78 16.00
C ALA A 84 -19.59 -3.54 16.73
N ARG A 85 -18.78 -2.48 16.87
CA ARG A 85 -19.21 -1.22 17.50
C ARG A 85 -20.19 -0.41 16.65
N CYS A 86 -20.18 -0.57 15.33
CA CYS A 86 -21.13 0.08 14.43
C CYS A 86 -22.47 -0.66 14.31
N LEU A 87 -22.54 -1.96 14.62
CA LEU A 87 -23.75 -2.79 14.46
C LEU A 87 -25.01 -2.20 15.12
N PRO A 88 -24.98 -1.65 16.36
CA PRO A 88 -26.18 -1.08 17.01
C PRO A 88 -26.80 0.10 16.26
N TYR A 89 -26.03 0.78 15.40
CA TYR A 89 -26.47 1.94 14.62
C TYR A 89 -26.91 1.55 13.21
N SER A 90 -26.75 0.29 12.81
CA SER A 90 -27.11 -0.23 11.51
C SER A 90 -28.60 -0.58 11.39
N GLY A 91 -29.07 -0.90 10.18
CA GLY A 91 -30.42 -1.41 9.94
C GLY A 91 -31.49 -0.34 9.70
N LYS A 92 -31.18 0.94 9.90
CA LYS A 92 -32.07 2.08 9.61
C LYS A 92 -31.95 2.54 8.14
N SER A 93 -31.95 1.62 7.19
CA SER A 93 -31.86 1.93 5.76
C SER A 93 -32.61 0.91 4.89
N TYR A 94 -33.08 1.35 3.73
CA TYR A 94 -33.62 0.47 2.70
C TYR A 94 -32.46 -0.15 1.90
N ARG A 95 -32.48 -1.47 1.70
CA ARG A 95 -31.49 -2.21 0.92
C ARG A 95 -32.17 -2.78 -0.32
N ILE A 96 -31.95 -2.18 -1.48
CA ILE A 96 -32.58 -2.55 -2.76
C ILE A 96 -31.52 -3.16 -3.67
N GLY A 97 -31.77 -4.38 -4.16
CA GLY A 97 -30.93 -5.02 -5.17
C GLY A 97 -31.41 -4.70 -6.58
N VAL A 98 -30.52 -4.21 -7.44
CA VAL A 98 -30.81 -3.92 -8.85
C VAL A 98 -30.03 -4.89 -9.74
N THR A 99 -30.72 -5.61 -10.62
CA THR A 99 -30.14 -6.61 -11.54
C THR A 99 -30.73 -6.48 -12.96
N GLY A 100 -30.11 -7.14 -13.94
CA GLY A 100 -30.51 -7.11 -15.34
C GLY A 100 -29.34 -7.34 -16.31
N VAL A 101 -29.65 -7.75 -17.53
CA VAL A 101 -28.65 -8.07 -18.58
C VAL A 101 -27.78 -6.85 -18.94
N PRO A 102 -26.57 -7.03 -19.50
CA PRO A 102 -25.78 -5.93 -20.05
C PRO A 102 -26.62 -5.10 -21.05
N GLY A 103 -26.57 -3.77 -20.95
CA GLY A 103 -27.37 -2.88 -21.81
C GLY A 103 -28.81 -2.60 -21.35
N ALA A 104 -29.33 -3.25 -20.31
CA ALA A 104 -30.71 -3.05 -19.81
C ALA A 104 -31.01 -1.68 -19.15
N GLY A 105 -30.09 -0.70 -19.23
CA GLY A 105 -30.31 0.63 -18.65
C GLY A 105 -30.20 0.73 -17.11
N LYS A 106 -29.63 -0.29 -16.43
CA LYS A 106 -29.52 -0.32 -14.95
C LYS A 106 -28.88 0.93 -14.34
N SER A 107 -27.79 1.42 -14.92
CA SER A 107 -27.09 2.60 -14.41
C SER A 107 -27.93 3.86 -14.55
N THR A 108 -28.63 4.03 -15.68
CA THR A 108 -29.54 5.17 -15.92
C THR A 108 -30.66 5.20 -14.89
N VAL A 109 -31.28 4.06 -14.59
CA VAL A 109 -32.33 3.96 -13.57
C VAL A 109 -31.80 4.30 -12.17
N ILE A 110 -30.59 3.84 -11.81
CA ILE A 110 -29.98 4.14 -10.50
C ILE A 110 -29.66 5.63 -10.37
N GLU A 111 -29.17 6.25 -11.44
CA GLU A 111 -28.88 7.69 -11.49
C GLU A 111 -30.17 8.51 -11.37
N GLU A 112 -31.19 8.23 -12.18
CA GLU A 112 -32.47 8.95 -12.13
C GLU A 112 -33.21 8.77 -10.80
N LEU A 113 -33.13 7.60 -10.17
CA LEU A 113 -33.69 7.37 -8.83
C LEU A 113 -32.88 8.07 -7.72
N GLY A 114 -31.60 8.32 -7.97
CA GLY A 114 -30.60 8.74 -7.00
C GLY A 114 -30.50 10.25 -6.74
N CYS A 115 -31.22 11.07 -7.50
CA CYS A 115 -31.14 12.55 -7.61
C CYS A 115 -30.14 13.05 -8.66
#